data_AF-A0A7K6W0D9-F1
#
_entry.id   AF-A0A7K6W0D9-F1
#
_cell.length_a   1.000
_cell.length_b   1.000
_cell.length_c   1.000
_cell.angle_alpha   90.00
_cell.angle_beta   90.00
_cell.angle_gamma   90.00
#
_symmetry.space_group_name_H-M   'P 1'
#
loop_
_entity.id
_entity.type
_entity.pdbx_description
1 polymer ?
#
loop_
_entity_poly.entity_id
_entity_poly.type
_entity_poly.pdbx_seq_one_letter_code
_entity_poly.pdbx_strand_id
1 'polypeptide(L)'
;EIGTWESPEVSGVQPLPRTFHTSSAAIGDRLYVFGGGDKGAEPVKDQRLHVFDTGTLAWSQPDTHGDPPSPRHGHVVVAVGTKLFIHGGLAGDTFYDDLFYIDINDMRWVKVAATGDIPGGRASHSAAAFEDHLYIFGGIGPAGALDTTYKYHTEKQQWTLLQFDSPLPAGRLDHAMCVIPWQAGKSRDTRAMTQEDKAGKGSPVSAGNKAAALQKSQEEEGCTEETVVHLLFVFGGMDTQGQIYRDCIVSLIE
;
A
#
# COMPACT_ATOMS: atom_id res chain seq x y z
N GLU A 1 14.39 -22.31 -0.63
CA GLU A 1 14.26 -22.32 0.85
C GLU A 1 12.80 -22.59 1.19
N ILE A 2 12.51 -23.39 2.23
CA ILE A 2 11.15 -23.63 2.71
C ILE A 2 11.03 -22.84 4.02
N GLY A 3 10.11 -21.88 4.08
CA GLY A 3 9.82 -21.16 5.33
C GLY A 3 9.03 -22.02 6.30
N THR A 4 9.15 -21.74 7.60
CA THR A 4 8.37 -22.37 8.67
C THR A 4 7.42 -21.36 9.31
N TRP A 5 6.28 -21.85 9.79
CA TRP A 5 5.40 -21.09 10.68
C TRP A 5 5.73 -21.45 12.12
N GLU A 6 5.90 -20.44 12.96
CA GLU A 6 6.25 -20.61 14.36
C GLU A 6 5.36 -19.71 15.23
N SER A 7 5.08 -20.17 16.44
CA SER A 7 4.40 -19.38 17.47
C SER A 7 5.44 -19.05 18.54
N PRO A 8 6.09 -17.87 18.47
CA PRO A 8 7.13 -17.53 19.43
C PRO A 8 6.52 -17.43 20.84
N GLU A 9 7.27 -17.85 21.85
CA GLU A 9 6.93 -17.54 23.23
C GLU A 9 7.13 -16.04 23.45
N VAL A 10 6.06 -15.34 23.78
CA VAL A 10 6.07 -13.90 23.99
C VAL A 10 5.80 -13.56 25.46
N SER A 11 6.34 -12.42 25.90
CA SER A 11 6.15 -11.90 27.25
C SER A 11 5.44 -10.54 27.26
N GLY A 12 5.09 -10.04 28.45
CA GLY A 12 4.50 -8.71 28.61
C GLY A 12 2.98 -8.64 28.43
N VAL A 13 2.44 -7.41 28.32
CA VAL A 13 1.00 -7.15 28.31
C VAL A 13 0.48 -7.16 26.87
N GLN A 14 -0.15 -8.27 26.48
CA GLN A 14 -0.65 -8.49 25.13
C GLN A 14 -1.98 -7.75 24.87
N PRO A 15 -2.26 -7.35 23.62
CA PRO A 15 -3.58 -6.88 23.24
C PRO A 15 -4.62 -7.98 23.43
N LEU A 16 -5.86 -7.58 23.75
CA LEU A 16 -7.00 -8.49 23.64
C LEU A 16 -7.18 -8.95 22.18
N PRO A 17 -7.76 -10.16 21.95
CA PRO A 17 -8.12 -10.63 20.63
C PRO A 17 -8.91 -9.58 19.86
N ARG A 18 -8.58 -9.37 18.59
CA ARG A 18 -9.17 -8.33 17.75
C ARG A 18 -9.28 -8.74 16.28
N THR A 19 -10.19 -8.12 15.53
CA THR A 19 -10.50 -8.36 14.11
C THR A 19 -10.57 -7.04 13.31
N PHE A 20 -11.00 -7.11 12.04
CA PHE A 20 -11.04 -6.03 11.04
C PHE A 20 -9.67 -5.36 10.84
N HIS A 21 -8.73 -6.19 10.38
CA HIS A 21 -7.32 -5.86 10.33
C HIS A 21 -6.96 -4.89 9.21
N THR A 22 -6.73 -3.64 9.61
CA THR A 22 -5.72 -2.69 9.10
C THR A 22 -5.20 -1.84 10.28
N SER A 23 -5.23 -2.42 11.49
CA SER A 23 -5.00 -1.74 12.78
C SER A 23 -3.55 -1.73 13.26
N SER A 24 -2.60 -2.11 12.40
CA SER A 24 -1.20 -2.22 12.79
C SER A 24 -0.23 -1.75 11.71
N ALA A 25 0.90 -1.20 12.12
CA ALA A 25 2.02 -0.85 11.27
C ALA A 25 3.34 -1.16 11.97
N ALA A 26 4.41 -1.31 11.20
CA ALA A 26 5.75 -1.53 11.72
C ALA A 26 6.61 -0.27 11.54
N ILE A 27 7.42 0.05 12.55
CA ILE A 27 8.52 1.02 12.45
C ILE A 27 9.75 0.35 13.04
N GLY A 28 10.78 0.14 12.21
CA GLY A 28 11.98 -0.59 12.61
C GLY A 28 11.66 -2.04 13.00
N ASP A 29 12.12 -2.45 14.18
CA ASP A 29 11.96 -3.78 14.76
C ASP A 29 10.71 -3.91 15.64
N ARG A 30 9.78 -2.95 15.55
CA ARG A 30 8.58 -2.87 16.39
C ARG A 30 7.31 -2.89 15.55
N LEU A 31 6.36 -3.72 15.99
CA LEU A 31 4.99 -3.73 15.51
C LEU A 31 4.12 -2.92 16.47
N TYR A 32 3.33 -2.00 15.92
CA TYR A 32 2.41 -1.16 16.66
C TYR A 32 0.98 -1.55 16.30
N VAL A 33 0.11 -1.68 17.30
CA VAL A 33 -1.29 -2.07 17.14
C VAL A 33 -2.19 -1.10 17.90
N PHE A 34 -3.20 -0.54 17.23
CA PHE A 34 -4.16 0.38 17.84
C PHE A 34 -5.59 0.11 17.33
N GLY A 35 -6.54 0.01 18.26
CA GLY A 35 -7.95 -0.26 17.94
C GLY A 35 -8.18 -1.64 17.30
N GLY A 36 -9.26 -1.77 16.52
CA GLY A 36 -9.70 -3.01 15.89
C GLY A 36 -11.08 -3.42 16.37
N GLY A 37 -11.63 -4.48 15.80
CA GLY A 37 -12.93 -5.02 16.22
C GLY A 37 -12.80 -6.04 17.33
N ASP A 38 -13.81 -6.13 18.18
CA ASP A 38 -14.09 -7.29 19.04
C ASP A 38 -15.10 -8.22 18.31
N LYS A 39 -15.88 -9.01 19.04
CA LYS A 39 -16.95 -9.85 18.48
C LYS A 39 -18.02 -9.00 17.79
N GLY A 40 -18.34 -9.34 16.54
CA GLY A 40 -19.37 -8.64 15.77
C GLY A 40 -18.81 -7.37 15.15
N ALA A 41 -19.63 -6.32 15.01
CA ALA A 41 -19.25 -5.02 14.45
C ALA A 41 -18.86 -4.00 15.54
N GLU A 42 -18.47 -4.47 16.73
CA GLU A 42 -18.11 -3.59 17.84
C GLU A 42 -16.59 -3.35 17.88
N PRO A 43 -16.11 -2.12 18.13
CA PRO A 43 -14.71 -1.88 18.39
C PRO A 43 -14.23 -2.51 19.72
N VAL A 44 -12.95 -2.84 19.79
CA VAL A 44 -12.29 -3.09 21.09
C VAL A 44 -12.39 -1.84 21.96
N LYS A 45 -12.64 -2.03 23.26
CA LYS A 45 -12.84 -0.90 24.19
C LYS A 45 -11.56 -0.25 24.67
N ASP A 46 -10.43 -0.95 24.56
CA ASP A 46 -9.13 -0.40 24.94
C ASP A 46 -8.67 0.64 23.89
N GLN A 47 -8.27 1.82 24.37
CA GLN A 47 -7.65 2.87 23.55
C GLN A 47 -6.12 2.88 23.73
N ARG A 48 -5.53 1.73 24.08
CA ARG A 48 -4.09 1.64 24.33
C ARG A 48 -3.37 1.37 23.01
N LEU A 49 -2.21 1.98 22.85
CA LEU A 49 -1.24 1.56 21.85
C LEU A 49 -0.51 0.33 22.39
N HIS A 50 -0.53 -0.77 21.63
CA HIS A 50 0.22 -1.98 21.96
C HIS A 50 1.43 -2.06 21.06
N VAL A 51 2.60 -2.35 21.65
CA VAL A 51 3.87 -2.41 20.93
C VAL A 51 4.51 -3.76 21.16
N PHE A 52 4.77 -4.48 20.09
CA PHE A 52 5.55 -5.71 20.10
C PHE A 52 6.97 -5.43 19.61
N ASP A 53 7.94 -5.71 20.47
CA ASP A 53 9.38 -5.64 20.17
C ASP A 53 9.84 -7.00 19.64
N THR A 54 10.32 -7.04 18.40
CA THR A 54 10.77 -8.30 17.76
C THR A 54 12.13 -8.76 18.28
N GLY A 55 12.96 -7.88 18.85
CA GLY A 55 14.25 -8.22 19.43
C GLY A 55 14.12 -8.87 20.80
N THR A 56 13.16 -8.45 21.62
CA THR A 56 12.89 -9.03 22.95
C THR A 56 11.73 -10.01 22.98
N LEU A 57 10.97 -10.13 21.88
CA LEU A 57 9.72 -10.91 21.80
C LEU A 57 8.72 -10.52 22.91
N ALA A 58 8.62 -9.22 23.21
CA ALA A 58 7.82 -8.73 24.32
C ALA A 58 6.78 -7.70 23.87
N TRP A 59 5.59 -7.81 24.42
CA TRP A 59 4.53 -6.81 24.31
C TRP A 59 4.62 -5.78 25.42
N SER A 60 4.35 -4.53 25.07
CA SER A 60 4.27 -3.42 26.01
C SER A 60 3.12 -2.48 25.67
N GLN A 61 2.70 -1.71 26.67
CA GLN A 61 1.69 -0.65 26.54
C GLN A 61 2.31 0.65 27.05
N PRO A 62 3.07 1.37 26.20
CA PRO A 62 3.67 2.63 26.61
C PRO A 62 2.60 3.61 27.07
N ASP A 63 2.97 4.49 27.99
CA ASP A 63 2.14 5.63 28.31
C ASP A 63 2.14 6.58 27.11
N THR A 64 0.96 7.04 26.74
CA THR A 64 0.76 7.97 25.63
C THR A 64 0.18 9.28 26.14
N HIS A 65 0.45 10.36 25.42
CA HIS A 65 0.00 11.70 25.75
C HIS A 65 -0.97 12.24 24.69
N GLY A 66 -1.72 13.28 25.02
CA GLY A 66 -2.74 13.84 24.14
C GLY A 66 -4.00 12.97 24.09
N ASP A 67 -4.88 13.28 23.14
CA ASP A 67 -6.18 12.64 23.00
C ASP A 67 -6.15 11.60 21.87
N PRO A 68 -6.24 10.29 22.18
CA PRO A 68 -6.27 9.25 21.16
C PRO A 68 -7.60 9.26 20.40
N PRO A 69 -7.65 8.64 19.20
CA PRO A 69 -8.90 8.39 18.51
C PRO A 69 -9.89 7.59 19.38
N SER A 70 -11.20 7.88 19.22
CA SER A 70 -12.27 7.05 19.79
C SER A 70 -12.15 5.58 19.34
N PRO A 71 -12.61 4.61 20.15
CA PRO A 71 -12.64 3.20 19.76
C PRO A 71 -13.30 3.01 18.38
N ARG A 72 -12.64 2.27 17.50
CA ARG A 72 -13.02 2.07 16.10
C ARG A 72 -12.42 0.79 15.54
N HIS A 73 -13.05 0.26 14.49
CA HIS A 73 -12.52 -0.85 13.70
C HIS A 73 -12.55 -0.52 12.19
N GLY A 74 -11.83 -1.31 11.37
CA GLY A 74 -11.76 -1.08 9.92
C GLY A 74 -11.09 0.25 9.52
N HIS A 75 -10.41 0.92 10.45
CA HIS A 75 -9.52 2.05 10.18
C HIS A 75 -8.18 1.54 9.70
N VAL A 76 -7.45 2.39 8.97
CA VAL A 76 -6.07 2.09 8.57
C VAL A 76 -5.08 2.65 9.58
N VAL A 77 -3.96 1.96 9.75
CA VAL A 77 -2.75 2.41 10.45
C VAL A 77 -1.57 2.30 9.50
N VAL A 78 -0.89 3.42 9.23
CA VAL A 78 0.25 3.47 8.30
C VAL A 78 1.41 4.23 8.91
N ALA A 79 2.63 3.71 8.76
CA ALA A 79 3.83 4.38 9.22
C ALA A 79 4.40 5.32 8.13
N VAL A 80 4.73 6.56 8.51
CA VAL A 80 5.52 7.50 7.70
C VAL A 80 6.57 8.13 8.62
N GLY A 81 7.85 7.83 8.37
CA GLY A 81 8.94 8.21 9.27
C GLY A 81 8.75 7.63 10.68
N THR A 82 8.69 8.50 11.70
CA THR A 82 8.45 8.11 13.10
C THR A 82 6.98 8.19 13.51
N LYS A 83 6.07 8.49 12.57
CA LYS A 83 4.66 8.72 12.87
C LYS A 83 3.81 7.56 12.38
N LEU A 84 2.89 7.14 13.24
CA LEU A 84 1.81 6.21 12.89
C LEU A 84 0.56 7.04 12.61
N PHE A 85 0.10 7.04 11.36
CA PHE A 85 -1.12 7.72 10.94
C PHE A 85 -2.32 6.78 11.02
N ILE A 86 -3.42 7.27 11.60
CA ILE A 86 -4.68 6.55 11.78
C ILE A 86 -5.75 7.31 11.00
N HIS A 87 -6.43 6.65 10.07
CA HIS A 87 -7.51 7.27 9.30
C HIS A 87 -8.78 6.41 9.28
N GLY A 88 -9.90 7.09 9.44
CA GLY A 88 -11.25 6.53 9.30
C GLY A 88 -11.58 5.48 10.35
N GLY A 89 -12.40 4.51 9.95
CA GLY A 89 -12.95 3.44 10.79
C GLY A 89 -14.44 3.61 11.06
N LEU A 90 -15.00 2.64 11.75
CA LEU A 90 -16.41 2.56 12.12
C LEU A 90 -16.56 2.28 13.62
N ALA A 91 -17.57 2.90 14.23
CA ALA A 91 -18.11 2.50 15.53
C ALA A 91 -19.63 2.74 15.57
N GLY A 92 -20.41 1.68 15.81
CA GLY A 92 -21.86 1.74 15.65
C GLY A 92 -22.21 2.20 14.22
N ASP A 93 -23.00 3.27 14.12
CA ASP A 93 -23.40 3.87 12.82
C ASP A 93 -22.47 5.01 12.36
N THR A 94 -21.39 5.29 13.10
CA THR A 94 -20.50 6.43 12.82
C THR A 94 -19.29 6.00 12.00
N PHE A 95 -19.29 6.38 10.72
CA PHE A 95 -18.09 6.35 9.88
C PHE A 95 -17.21 7.56 10.20
N TYR A 96 -16.00 7.30 10.69
CA TYR A 96 -15.02 8.35 10.96
C TYR A 96 -14.33 8.79 9.67
N ASP A 97 -14.04 10.08 9.57
CA ASP A 97 -13.28 10.77 8.52
C ASP A 97 -12.01 11.45 9.04
N ASP A 98 -11.76 11.34 10.35
CA ASP A 98 -10.66 12.02 10.99
C ASP A 98 -9.32 11.32 10.76
N LEU A 99 -8.27 12.14 10.73
CA LEU A 99 -6.88 11.73 10.66
C LEU A 99 -6.20 12.07 11.98
N PHE A 100 -5.53 11.08 12.56
CA PHE A 100 -4.64 11.25 13.70
C PHE A 100 -3.24 10.78 13.35
N TYR A 101 -2.26 11.25 14.09
CA TYR A 101 -1.01 10.52 14.23
C TYR A 101 -0.56 10.41 15.68
N ILE A 102 0.31 9.45 15.94
CA ILE A 102 1.17 9.41 17.12
C ILE A 102 2.63 9.34 16.68
N ASP A 103 3.48 10.21 17.24
CA ASP A 103 4.93 10.17 17.00
C ASP A 103 5.58 9.26 18.04
N ILE A 104 6.33 8.25 17.59
CA ILE A 104 6.94 7.27 18.51
C ILE A 104 8.10 7.85 19.33
N ASN A 105 8.58 9.06 19.00
CA ASN A 105 9.64 9.72 19.75
C ASN A 105 9.15 10.28 21.10
N ASP A 106 7.90 10.76 21.15
CA ASP A 106 7.31 11.39 22.35
C ASP A 106 5.98 10.74 22.79
N MET A 107 5.52 9.73 22.05
CA MET A 107 4.27 8.99 22.28
C MET A 107 3.04 9.90 22.41
N ARG A 108 3.00 11.00 21.63
CA ARG A 108 1.91 11.97 21.67
C ARG A 108 0.94 11.82 20.50
N TRP A 109 -0.34 11.63 20.85
CA TRP A 109 -1.45 11.70 19.90
C TRP A 109 -1.74 13.13 19.47
N VAL A 110 -1.96 13.30 18.16
CA VAL A 110 -2.35 14.55 17.53
C VAL A 110 -3.48 14.29 16.54
N LYS A 111 -4.61 14.97 16.75
CA LYS A 111 -5.65 15.07 15.72
C LYS A 111 -5.21 16.07 14.66
N VAL A 112 -5.13 15.63 13.41
CA VAL A 112 -4.68 16.46 12.30
C VAL A 112 -5.83 17.35 11.83
N ALA A 113 -5.58 18.65 11.76
CA ALA A 113 -6.47 19.61 11.12
C ALA A 113 -6.16 19.65 9.61
N ALA A 114 -6.44 18.55 8.91
CA ALA A 114 -6.11 18.40 7.50
C ALA A 114 -6.94 19.37 6.63
N THR A 115 -6.36 19.79 5.51
CA THR A 115 -6.99 20.69 4.53
C THR A 115 -7.09 20.02 3.15
N GLY A 116 -7.71 20.70 2.18
CA GLY A 116 -7.85 20.19 0.81
C GLY A 116 -9.08 19.30 0.63
N ASP A 117 -8.95 18.27 -0.21
CA ASP A 117 -10.03 17.34 -0.54
C ASP A 117 -10.17 16.30 0.55
N ILE A 118 -10.77 16.68 1.69
CA ILE A 118 -10.89 15.81 2.86
C ILE A 118 -11.76 14.58 2.51
N PRO A 119 -11.25 13.34 2.69
CA PRO A 119 -12.04 12.14 2.43
C PRO A 119 -13.27 12.08 3.34
N GLY A 120 -14.43 11.72 2.78
CA GLY A 120 -15.59 11.39 3.61
C GLY A 120 -15.37 10.15 4.48
N GLY A 121 -16.18 10.02 5.53
CA GLY A 121 -16.05 8.96 6.52
C GLY A 121 -16.15 7.57 5.92
N ARG A 122 -15.23 6.68 6.31
CA ARG A 122 -15.06 5.37 5.69
C ARG A 122 -14.42 4.33 6.60
N ALA A 123 -14.71 3.06 6.34
CA ALA A 123 -14.09 1.91 6.99
C ALA A 123 -13.72 0.82 5.96
N SER A 124 -12.96 -0.19 6.36
CA SER A 124 -12.51 -1.31 5.50
C SER A 124 -11.83 -0.87 4.19
N HIS A 125 -11.20 0.31 4.23
CA HIS A 125 -10.35 0.82 3.16
C HIS A 125 -8.91 0.33 3.37
N SER A 126 -8.11 0.39 2.31
CA SER A 126 -6.67 0.12 2.41
C SER A 126 -5.87 1.39 2.31
N ALA A 127 -4.68 1.36 2.89
CA ALA A 127 -3.74 2.46 2.85
C ALA A 127 -2.31 1.97 2.61
N ALA A 128 -1.50 2.81 1.99
CA ALA A 128 -0.08 2.58 1.78
C ALA A 128 0.69 3.90 1.91
N ALA A 129 1.93 3.83 2.38
CA ALA A 129 2.82 4.97 2.43
C ALA A 129 3.85 4.90 1.31
N PHE A 130 4.19 6.05 0.77
CA PHE A 130 5.34 6.24 -0.09
C PHE A 130 5.90 7.64 0.18
N GLU A 131 7.21 7.69 0.46
CA GLU A 131 7.90 8.92 0.87
C GLU A 131 7.17 9.65 2.02
N ASP A 132 6.85 10.92 1.84
CA ASP A 132 6.14 11.78 2.79
C ASP A 132 4.61 11.78 2.57
N HIS A 133 4.09 10.77 1.87
CA HIS A 133 2.69 10.65 1.49
C HIS A 133 2.01 9.38 2.00
N LEU A 134 0.74 9.54 2.32
CA LEU A 134 -0.22 8.48 2.62
C LEU A 134 -1.20 8.39 1.44
N TYR A 135 -1.44 7.19 0.94
CA TYR A 135 -2.46 6.91 -0.07
C TYR A 135 -3.56 6.07 0.57
N ILE A 136 -4.82 6.40 0.31
CA ILE A 136 -5.97 5.58 0.69
C ILE A 136 -6.82 5.28 -0.54
N PHE A 137 -7.39 4.09 -0.61
CA PHE A 137 -8.33 3.70 -1.67
C PHE A 137 -9.55 2.98 -1.10
N GLY A 138 -10.70 3.30 -1.68
CA GLY A 138 -11.96 2.60 -1.46
C GLY A 138 -12.44 2.58 -0.01
N GLY A 139 -12.91 1.40 0.41
CA GLY A 139 -13.63 1.15 1.64
C GLY A 139 -15.15 1.22 1.47
N ILE A 140 -15.84 1.28 2.59
CA ILE A 140 -17.28 1.50 2.67
C ILE A 140 -17.55 2.78 3.45
N GLY A 141 -18.46 3.61 2.93
CA GLY A 141 -19.00 4.78 3.62
C GLY A 141 -20.52 4.69 3.75
N PRO A 142 -21.19 5.78 4.19
CA PRO A 142 -22.64 5.78 4.39
C PRO A 142 -23.47 5.44 3.14
N ALA A 143 -22.93 5.71 1.93
CA ALA A 143 -23.59 5.45 0.66
C ALA A 143 -23.23 4.08 0.02
N GLY A 144 -22.37 3.28 0.67
CA GLY A 144 -21.91 1.99 0.15
C GLY A 144 -20.42 1.96 -0.17
N ALA A 145 -20.03 1.03 -1.05
CA ALA A 145 -18.64 0.84 -1.44
C ALA A 145 -18.08 2.07 -2.19
N LEU A 146 -16.82 2.41 -1.89
CA LEU A 146 -16.14 3.59 -2.41
C LEU A 146 -15.07 3.18 -3.43
N ASP A 147 -14.87 4.00 -4.46
CA ASP A 147 -13.89 3.85 -5.56
C ASP A 147 -12.88 5.02 -5.61
N THR A 148 -12.86 5.84 -4.56
CA THR A 148 -12.06 7.06 -4.51
C THR A 148 -10.66 6.80 -3.97
N THR A 149 -9.66 7.43 -4.60
CA THR A 149 -8.26 7.42 -4.13
C THR A 149 -7.87 8.81 -3.64
N TYR A 150 -7.30 8.90 -2.44
CA TYR A 150 -6.77 10.16 -1.92
C TYR A 150 -5.29 10.02 -1.59
N LYS A 151 -4.57 11.14 -1.73
CA LYS A 151 -3.18 11.32 -1.33
C LYS A 151 -3.12 12.38 -0.24
N TYR A 152 -2.50 12.07 0.89
CA TYR A 152 -2.22 13.01 1.97
C TYR A 152 -0.74 13.34 2.01
N HIS A 153 -0.40 14.62 1.99
CA HIS A 153 0.96 15.11 2.15
C HIS A 153 1.22 15.46 3.61
N THR A 154 2.15 14.74 4.25
CA THR A 154 2.33 14.81 5.71
C THR A 154 2.86 16.16 6.20
N GLU A 155 3.75 16.81 5.47
CA GLU A 155 4.28 18.12 5.83
C GLU A 155 3.26 19.25 5.62
N LYS A 156 2.58 19.25 4.45
CA LYS A 156 1.57 20.26 4.12
C LYS A 156 0.25 20.05 4.86
N GLN A 157 0.05 18.87 5.44
CA GLN A 157 -1.20 18.44 6.05
C GLN A 157 -2.41 18.62 5.13
N GLN A 158 -2.23 18.23 3.86
CA GLN A 158 -3.21 18.45 2.82
C GLN A 158 -3.57 17.14 2.14
N TRP A 159 -4.87 16.89 2.01
CA TRP A 159 -5.45 15.85 1.17
C TRP A 159 -5.68 16.36 -0.25
N THR A 160 -5.45 15.48 -1.21
CA THR A 160 -5.75 15.66 -2.63
C THR A 160 -6.54 14.45 -3.11
N LEU A 161 -7.69 14.69 -3.75
CA LEU A 161 -8.44 13.65 -4.45
C LEU A 161 -7.75 13.36 -5.77
N LEU A 162 -7.26 12.14 -5.96
CA LEU A 162 -6.63 11.74 -7.21
C LEU A 162 -7.71 11.46 -8.26
N GLN A 163 -7.49 12.01 -9.46
CA GLN A 163 -8.36 11.84 -10.62
C GLN A 163 -7.68 10.89 -11.61
N PHE A 164 -8.45 9.95 -12.16
CA PHE A 164 -7.96 9.00 -13.14
C PHE A 164 -8.85 9.00 -14.39
N ASP A 165 -8.25 8.67 -15.53
CA ASP A 165 -8.99 8.47 -16.76
C ASP A 165 -9.85 7.19 -16.68
N SER A 166 -10.98 7.20 -17.38
CA SER A 166 -11.88 6.05 -17.45
C SER A 166 -11.28 4.90 -18.28
N PRO A 167 -11.60 3.63 -17.95
CA PRO A 167 -12.54 3.21 -16.90
C PRO A 167 -11.93 3.22 -15.49
N LEU A 168 -12.71 3.72 -14.52
CA LEU A 168 -12.36 3.70 -13.11
C LEU A 168 -12.59 2.31 -12.51
N PRO A 169 -11.80 1.90 -11.51
CA PRO A 169 -12.06 0.67 -10.77
C PRO A 169 -13.39 0.74 -10.02
N ALA A 170 -14.08 -0.40 -9.91
CA ALA A 170 -15.28 -0.49 -9.09
C ALA A 170 -14.98 -0.28 -7.60
N GLY A 171 -15.93 0.34 -6.90
CA GLY A 171 -15.81 0.61 -5.48
C GLY A 171 -15.76 -0.67 -4.66
N ARG A 172 -14.87 -0.72 -3.67
CA ARG A 172 -14.55 -1.97 -2.96
C ARG A 172 -14.06 -1.75 -1.54
N LEU A 173 -14.37 -2.71 -0.69
CA LEU A 173 -13.89 -2.83 0.69
C LEU A 173 -13.14 -4.16 0.88
N ASP A 174 -12.41 -4.29 1.99
CA ASP A 174 -11.67 -5.50 2.38
C ASP A 174 -10.66 -5.98 1.30
N HIS A 175 -10.04 -5.03 0.62
CA HIS A 175 -8.96 -5.28 -0.35
C HIS A 175 -7.58 -5.14 0.32
N ALA A 176 -6.53 -5.48 -0.42
CA ALA A 176 -5.15 -5.21 -0.05
C ALA A 176 -4.57 -4.11 -0.94
N MET A 177 -3.66 -3.30 -0.37
CA MET A 177 -2.92 -2.28 -1.12
C MET A 177 -1.45 -2.27 -0.71
N CYS A 178 -0.54 -2.12 -1.68
CA CYS A 178 0.89 -1.97 -1.42
C CYS A 178 1.56 -1.13 -2.51
N VAL A 179 2.77 -0.65 -2.20
CA VAL A 179 3.62 0.07 -3.16
C VAL A 179 4.74 -0.85 -3.62
N ILE A 180 4.92 -0.95 -4.94
CA ILE A 180 5.96 -1.78 -5.56
C ILE A 180 6.86 -0.86 -6.41
N PRO A 181 8.19 -0.82 -6.16
CA PRO A 181 9.12 -0.17 -7.07
C PRO A 181 9.22 -0.97 -8.37
N TRP A 182 9.12 -0.28 -9.50
CA TRP A 182 9.13 -0.85 -10.84
C TRP A 182 10.19 -0.21 -11.71
N GLN A 183 11.08 -1.04 -12.24
CA GLN A 183 12.13 -0.61 -13.16
C GLN A 183 11.54 -0.43 -14.56
N ALA A 184 11.42 0.83 -15.02
CA ALA A 184 10.97 1.11 -16.37
C ALA A 184 12.12 0.87 -17.38
N GLY A 185 12.37 -0.41 -17.70
CA GLY A 185 13.40 -0.84 -18.66
C GLY A 185 12.81 -1.28 -20.00
N LYS A 186 13.43 -0.82 -21.11
CA LYS A 186 13.04 -1.01 -22.52
C LYS A 186 12.35 -2.35 -22.81
N SER A 187 11.16 -2.28 -23.44
CA SER A 187 10.46 -3.38 -24.10
C SER A 187 11.45 -4.38 -24.68
N ARG A 188 11.54 -5.58 -24.09
CA ARG A 188 12.14 -6.70 -24.81
C ARG A 188 11.24 -6.95 -26.00
N ASP A 189 11.70 -6.60 -27.19
CA ASP A 189 11.14 -7.08 -28.44
C ASP A 189 11.05 -8.61 -28.36
N THR A 190 9.88 -9.12 -27.98
CA THR A 190 9.51 -10.50 -28.27
C THR A 190 9.30 -10.57 -29.77
N ARG A 191 10.42 -10.74 -30.49
CA ARG A 191 10.44 -11.21 -31.86
C ARG A 191 9.78 -12.59 -31.83
N ALA A 192 8.48 -12.61 -32.10
CA ALA A 192 7.73 -13.83 -32.30
C ALA A 192 8.49 -14.66 -33.34
N MET A 193 9.01 -15.81 -32.90
CA MET A 193 9.55 -16.81 -33.81
C MET A 193 8.39 -17.33 -34.65
N THR A 194 8.20 -16.76 -35.83
CA THR A 194 7.49 -17.44 -36.92
C THR A 194 8.38 -18.58 -37.39
N GLN A 195 8.10 -19.79 -36.93
CA GLN A 195 8.66 -21.00 -37.50
C GLN A 195 7.90 -21.29 -38.80
N GLU A 196 8.39 -20.75 -39.92
CA GLU A 196 8.03 -21.22 -41.25
C GLU A 196 9.04 -22.28 -41.71
N ASP A 197 8.48 -23.39 -42.20
CA ASP A 197 9.13 -24.57 -42.72
C ASP A 197 10.20 -24.27 -43.78
N LYS A 198 11.38 -24.90 -43.65
CA LYS A 198 12.25 -25.19 -44.79
C LYS A 198 12.88 -26.57 -44.71
N ALA A 199 12.32 -27.50 -45.46
CA ALA A 199 13.08 -28.60 -46.07
C ALA A 199 13.78 -28.07 -47.32
N GLY A 200 15.11 -28.16 -47.34
CA GLY A 200 15.94 -27.60 -48.41
C GLY A 200 16.16 -28.51 -49.61
N LYS A 201 16.76 -27.94 -50.66
CA LYS A 201 17.81 -28.53 -51.49
C LYS A 201 18.34 -27.53 -52.53
N GLY A 202 19.66 -27.42 -52.65
CA GLY A 202 20.37 -26.95 -53.86
C GLY A 202 21.37 -25.82 -53.66
N SER A 203 22.66 -26.16 -53.54
CA SER A 203 23.83 -25.28 -53.79
C SER A 203 24.25 -25.38 -55.28
N PRO A 204 25.33 -24.73 -55.75
CA PRO A 204 25.95 -23.42 -55.46
C PRO A 204 26.08 -22.56 -56.75
N VAL A 205 26.70 -21.38 -56.75
CA VAL A 205 27.96 -21.06 -57.49
C VAL A 205 28.25 -19.53 -57.51
N SER A 206 29.54 -19.19 -57.46
CA SER A 206 30.22 -17.99 -58.02
C SER A 206 30.42 -16.72 -57.16
N ALA A 207 31.64 -16.64 -56.60
CA ALA A 207 32.64 -15.55 -56.63
C ALA A 207 32.26 -14.10 -56.98
N GLY A 208 32.76 -13.16 -56.17
CA GLY A 208 32.93 -11.75 -56.53
C GLY A 208 33.44 -10.86 -55.39
N ASN A 209 34.71 -10.45 -55.46
CA ASN A 209 35.39 -9.50 -54.56
C ASN A 209 34.68 -8.14 -54.42
N LYS A 210 34.76 -7.52 -53.22
CA LYS A 210 35.38 -6.18 -53.02
C LYS A 210 35.40 -5.76 -51.55
N ALA A 211 36.56 -5.24 -51.14
CA ALA A 211 36.84 -4.59 -49.86
C ALA A 211 36.30 -3.16 -49.81
N ALA A 212 35.92 -2.66 -48.62
CA ALA A 212 36.40 -1.38 -48.08
C ALA A 212 35.74 -1.01 -46.73
N ALA A 213 36.59 -0.38 -45.89
CA ALA A 213 36.29 0.57 -44.80
C ALA A 213 35.74 0.05 -43.46
N LEU A 214 36.69 -0.21 -42.54
CA LEU A 214 36.53 0.07 -41.12
C LEU A 214 36.17 1.55 -40.92
N GLN A 215 35.10 1.83 -40.19
CA GLN A 215 35.00 3.03 -39.36
C GLN A 215 34.74 2.60 -37.92
N LYS A 216 35.66 3.04 -37.06
CA LYS A 216 35.68 2.86 -35.62
C LYS A 216 34.67 3.82 -34.96
N SER A 217 33.89 3.27 -34.05
CA SER A 217 33.49 3.84 -32.75
C SER A 217 33.09 5.32 -32.69
N GLN A 218 31.80 5.55 -32.52
CA GLN A 218 31.31 6.37 -31.42
C GLN A 218 30.13 5.62 -30.79
N GLU A 219 30.45 4.74 -29.84
CA GLU A 219 29.48 4.34 -28.82
C GLU A 219 29.33 5.58 -27.92
N GLU A 220 28.27 6.36 -28.15
CA GLU A 220 27.72 7.17 -27.08
C GLU A 220 27.11 6.18 -26.07
N GLU A 221 27.87 5.84 -25.04
CA GLU A 221 27.33 5.32 -23.78
C GLU A 221 26.44 6.40 -23.17
N GLY A 222 25.22 6.51 -23.70
CA GLY A 222 24.13 7.13 -22.99
C GLY A 222 23.84 6.26 -21.77
N CYS A 223 24.31 6.70 -20.60
CA CYS A 223 23.79 6.24 -19.33
C CYS A 223 22.29 6.59 -19.31
N THR A 224 21.44 5.68 -19.79
CA THR A 224 20.02 5.78 -19.54
C THR A 224 19.85 5.46 -18.08
N GLU A 225 19.76 6.49 -17.23
CA GLU A 225 19.36 6.33 -15.84
C GLU A 225 18.07 5.49 -15.84
N GLU A 226 18.15 4.29 -15.28
CA GLU A 226 16.99 3.43 -15.11
C GLU A 226 15.98 4.19 -14.25
N THR A 227 14.89 4.63 -14.86
CA THR A 227 13.86 5.35 -14.14
C THR A 227 13.05 4.35 -13.33
N VAL A 228 13.23 4.37 -12.01
CA VAL A 228 12.38 3.63 -11.08
C VAL A 228 11.09 4.42 -10.90
N VAL A 229 9.97 3.82 -11.27
CA VAL A 229 8.64 4.34 -10.94
C VAL A 229 8.04 3.53 -9.81
N HIS A 230 7.09 4.10 -9.07
CA HIS A 230 6.42 3.39 -7.98
C HIS A 230 4.97 3.12 -8.35
N LEU A 231 4.56 1.88 -8.14
CA LEU A 231 3.24 1.40 -8.50
C LEU A 231 2.42 1.18 -7.23
N LEU A 232 1.28 1.84 -7.13
CA LEU A 232 0.27 1.56 -6.11
C LEU A 232 -0.62 0.42 -6.61
N PHE A 233 -0.41 -0.76 -6.03
CA PHE A 233 -1.13 -1.98 -6.35
C PHE A 233 -2.31 -2.16 -5.42
N VAL A 234 -3.48 -2.50 -5.98
CA VAL A 234 -4.68 -2.91 -5.25
C VAL A 234 -5.14 -4.27 -5.75
N PHE A 235 -5.42 -5.19 -4.83
CA PHE A 235 -5.85 -6.55 -5.16
C PHE A 235 -7.02 -7.01 -4.27
N GLY A 236 -7.97 -7.69 -4.91
CA GLY A 236 -9.12 -8.31 -4.24
C GLY A 236 -10.17 -7.29 -3.79
N GLY A 237 -10.81 -7.60 -2.67
CA GLY A 237 -11.95 -6.88 -2.12
C GLY A 237 -13.28 -7.30 -2.73
N MET A 238 -14.35 -6.70 -2.20
CA MET A 238 -15.73 -6.93 -2.64
C MET A 238 -16.55 -5.66 -2.58
N ASP A 239 -17.72 -5.65 -3.20
CA ASP A 239 -18.74 -4.62 -2.99
C ASP A 239 -19.67 -4.96 -1.82
N THR A 240 -20.66 -4.09 -1.58
CA THR A 240 -21.67 -4.26 -0.52
C THR A 240 -22.68 -5.40 -0.77
N GLN A 241 -22.66 -5.99 -1.95
CA GLN A 241 -23.53 -7.08 -2.40
C GLN A 241 -22.81 -8.43 -2.32
N GLY A 242 -21.52 -8.42 -1.93
CA GLY A 242 -20.68 -9.62 -1.83
C GLY A 242 -20.07 -10.05 -3.16
N GLN A 243 -20.11 -9.22 -4.20
CA GLN A 243 -19.37 -9.49 -5.44
C GLN A 243 -17.88 -9.32 -5.16
N ILE A 244 -17.15 -10.43 -5.20
CA ILE A 244 -15.69 -10.44 -5.03
C ILE A 244 -15.03 -10.06 -6.36
N TYR A 245 -14.13 -9.08 -6.31
CA TYR A 245 -13.33 -8.68 -7.45
C TYR A 245 -12.09 -9.57 -7.60
N ARG A 246 -11.81 -10.01 -8.83
CA ARG A 246 -10.66 -10.86 -9.19
C ARG A 246 -9.67 -10.14 -10.11
N ASP A 247 -9.80 -8.82 -10.20
CA ASP A 247 -8.90 -7.95 -10.93
C ASP A 247 -7.67 -7.57 -10.09
N CYS A 248 -6.71 -6.94 -10.75
CA CYS A 248 -5.55 -6.30 -10.14
C CYS A 248 -5.50 -4.88 -10.69
N ILE A 249 -5.58 -3.90 -9.80
CA ILE A 249 -5.58 -2.48 -10.17
C ILE A 249 -4.22 -1.91 -9.84
N VAL A 250 -3.68 -1.11 -10.76
CA VAL A 250 -2.38 -0.48 -10.61
C VAL A 250 -2.51 0.98 -10.97
N SER A 251 -1.92 1.83 -10.15
CA SER A 251 -1.73 3.24 -10.46
C SER A 251 -0.26 3.63 -10.33
N LEU A 252 0.19 4.58 -11.13
CA LEU A 252 1.51 5.18 -10.97
C LEU A 252 1.42 6.21 -9.83
N ILE A 253 2.38 6.18 -8.92
CA ILE A 253 2.51 7.21 -7.89
C ILE A 253 3.88 7.88 -7.99
N GLU A 254 3.82 9.19 -7.78
CA GLU A 254 4.94 10.13 -7.67
C GLU A 254 4.82 10.84 -6.32
#